data_AF-A0A550C3U2-F1
#
_entry.id   AF-A0A550C3U2-F1
#
_cell.length_a   1.000
_cell.length_b   1.000
_cell.length_c   1.000
_cell.angle_alpha   90.00
_cell.angle_beta   90.00
_cell.angle_gamma   90.00
#
_symmetry.space_group_name_H-M   'P 1'
#
loop_
_entity.id
_entity.type
_entity.pdbx_description
1 polymer ?
#
loop_
_entity_poly.entity_id
_entity_poly.type
_entity_poly.pdbx_seq_one_letter_code
_entity_poly.pdbx_strand_id
1 'polypeptide(L)'
;MPRRARTECKAATCSNAGTIECAGCEGAVPVAKYCSDACRTSDWPSHKKYCGKKAYTLDIRIVGSKKPVIKRIVDVPSWYTFEELHYVIQYAFSWENCHLHSFVFYRPRPRCRRIPAGKEIIRFLPHGKREDPWSDPDTTILKEEVATLADVYGEAGKYHSEVESRDTILPLIYLYDFGENWEHLVTFKGEKVATADRPIFSKVTGYPPPEDAGGYDWDSADDDEGDIFAKGRDPDEINPEVMNDEKRWEKRYKACSRMRL
;
A
#
# COMPACT_ATOMS: atom_id res chain seq x y z
N MET A 1 20.67 0.33 9.91
CA MET A 1 21.23 1.62 10.38
C MET A 1 20.41 2.04 11.59
N PRO A 2 21.01 2.49 12.71
CA PRO A 2 20.22 2.96 13.85
C PRO A 2 19.32 4.13 13.43
N ARG A 3 18.14 4.20 14.06
CA ARG A 3 17.09 5.18 13.76
C ARG A 3 17.63 6.59 14.07
N ARG A 4 17.70 7.46 13.06
CA ARG A 4 17.98 8.89 13.29
C ARG A 4 16.86 9.47 14.15
N ALA A 5 17.20 10.15 15.24
CA ALA A 5 16.19 10.81 16.06
C ALA A 5 15.44 11.85 15.22
N ARG A 6 14.15 12.08 15.54
CA ARG A 6 13.31 13.08 14.85
C ARG A 6 13.88 14.50 14.92
N THR A 7 14.81 14.74 15.84
CA THR A 7 15.50 16.01 16.08
C THR A 7 16.85 16.12 15.38
N GLU A 8 17.33 15.07 14.71
CA GLU A 8 18.61 15.06 14.00
C GLU A 8 18.50 15.68 12.61
N CYS A 9 19.63 16.19 12.12
CA CYS A 9 19.80 16.57 10.74
C CYS A 9 19.51 15.37 9.85
N LYS A 10 18.77 15.59 8.77
CA LYS A 10 18.35 14.53 7.85
C LYS A 10 19.46 14.06 6.90
N ALA A 11 20.46 14.91 6.64
CA ALA A 11 21.53 14.60 5.70
C ALA A 11 22.30 13.33 6.12
N ALA A 12 22.41 12.36 5.20
CA ALA A 12 22.85 10.99 5.48
C ALA A 12 24.21 10.83 6.18
N THR A 13 25.11 11.80 6.05
CA THR A 13 26.46 11.80 6.64
C THR A 13 26.62 12.77 7.82
N CYS A 14 25.55 13.42 8.26
CA CYS A 14 25.56 14.38 9.38
C CYS A 14 24.89 13.80 10.62
N SER A 15 25.40 14.08 11.81
CA SER A 15 24.80 13.65 13.09
C SER A 15 24.43 14.83 14.01
N ASN A 16 24.50 16.06 13.49
CA ASN A 16 24.13 17.27 14.24
C ASN A 16 22.61 17.33 14.46
N ALA A 17 22.18 18.13 15.43
CA ALA A 17 20.76 18.46 15.58
C ALA A 17 20.25 19.25 14.36
N GLY A 18 19.05 18.93 13.90
CA GLY A 18 18.36 19.64 12.83
C GLY A 18 17.63 20.87 13.39
N THR A 19 18.12 22.05 13.08
CA THR A 19 17.58 23.34 13.58
C THR A 19 16.76 24.09 12.53
N ILE A 20 16.95 23.78 11.24
CA ILE A 20 16.28 24.41 10.11
C ILE A 20 15.25 23.43 9.54
N GLU A 21 13.98 23.79 9.63
CA GLU A 21 12.90 22.99 9.05
C GLU A 21 12.74 23.26 7.55
N CYS A 22 12.40 22.22 6.79
CA CYS A 22 12.07 22.35 5.37
C CYS A 22 10.68 22.94 5.20
N ALA A 23 10.57 24.13 4.61
CA ALA A 23 9.29 24.79 4.39
C ALA A 23 8.30 23.96 3.54
N GLY A 24 8.79 23.23 2.53
CA GLY A 24 7.94 22.36 1.72
C GLY A 24 7.42 21.11 2.46
N CYS A 25 7.90 20.85 3.68
CA CYS A 25 7.43 19.73 4.51
C CYS A 25 6.49 20.17 5.63
N GLU A 26 5.93 21.37 5.54
CA GLU A 26 4.95 21.85 6.50
C GLU A 26 3.82 20.83 6.68
N GLY A 27 3.56 20.41 7.92
CA GLY A 27 2.57 19.37 8.24
C GLY A 27 3.05 17.93 8.16
N ALA A 28 4.28 17.65 7.70
CA ALA A 28 4.86 16.30 7.71
C ALA A 28 5.23 15.85 9.14
N VAL A 29 5.10 14.56 9.42
CA VAL A 29 5.46 14.00 10.75
C VAL A 29 6.40 12.80 10.56
N PRO A 30 7.73 12.96 10.78
CA PRO A 30 8.42 14.20 11.15
C PRO A 30 8.67 15.14 9.96
N VAL A 31 8.71 16.45 10.24
CA VAL A 31 9.21 17.46 9.30
C VAL A 31 10.70 17.23 9.04
N ALA A 32 11.15 17.37 7.80
CA ALA A 32 12.56 17.29 7.46
C ALA A 32 13.34 18.45 8.09
N LYS A 33 14.38 18.14 8.87
CA LYS A 33 15.24 19.15 9.52
C LYS A 33 16.68 19.02 9.07
N TYR A 34 17.38 20.16 8.99
CA TYR A 34 18.79 20.24 8.62
C TYR A 34 19.55 21.13 9.61
N CYS A 35 20.84 20.86 9.83
CA CYS A 35 21.68 21.73 10.67
C CYS A 35 22.24 22.94 9.89
N SER A 36 22.24 22.89 8.56
CA SER A 36 22.75 23.94 7.67
C SER A 36 22.21 23.80 6.24
N ASP A 37 22.30 24.87 5.45
CA ASP A 37 21.93 24.86 4.02
C ASP A 37 22.81 23.91 3.19
N ALA A 38 24.06 23.67 3.60
CA ALA A 38 24.93 22.68 2.97
C ALA A 38 24.38 21.26 3.14
N CYS A 39 23.90 20.92 4.34
CA CYS A 39 23.25 19.63 4.59
C CYS A 39 21.94 19.50 3.81
N ARG A 40 21.13 20.55 3.75
CA ARG A 40 19.90 20.57 2.93
C ARG A 40 20.22 20.34 1.46
N THR A 41 21.20 21.06 0.92
CA THR A 41 21.63 20.93 -0.49
C THR A 41 22.16 19.53 -0.78
N SER A 42 22.93 18.94 0.14
CA SER A 42 23.43 17.57 0.01
C SER A 42 22.32 16.52 -0.01
N ASP A 43 21.25 16.69 0.77
CA ASP A 43 20.11 15.77 0.83
C ASP A 43 19.06 16.06 -0.27
N TRP A 44 19.10 17.24 -0.89
CA TRP A 44 18.08 17.68 -1.83
C TRP A 44 17.78 16.72 -2.99
N PRO A 45 18.77 16.03 -3.61
CA PRO A 45 18.49 15.08 -4.71
C PRO A 45 17.51 13.96 -4.34
N SER A 46 17.57 13.45 -3.11
CA SER A 46 16.63 12.45 -2.59
C SER A 46 15.37 13.11 -2.03
N HIS A 47 15.54 14.20 -1.27
CA HIS A 47 14.43 14.86 -0.57
C HIS A 47 13.37 15.47 -1.50
N LYS A 48 13.81 16.10 -2.60
CA LYS A 48 12.92 16.78 -3.56
C LYS A 48 11.88 15.86 -4.20
N LYS A 49 12.11 14.54 -4.17
CA LYS A 49 11.19 13.55 -4.77
C LYS A 49 9.83 13.52 -4.09
N TYR A 50 9.76 13.84 -2.79
CA TYR A 50 8.55 13.77 -1.98
C TYR A 50 8.24 15.05 -1.19
N CYS A 51 9.16 16.03 -1.16
CA CYS A 51 8.92 17.31 -0.49
C CYS A 51 7.66 18.00 -1.04
N GLY A 52 6.73 18.37 -0.15
CA GLY A 52 5.47 19.03 -0.49
C GLY A 52 4.40 18.13 -1.13
N LYS A 53 4.69 16.84 -1.30
CA LYS A 53 3.75 15.90 -1.92
C LYS A 53 2.93 15.17 -0.86
N LYS A 54 1.83 14.56 -1.29
CA LYS A 54 0.92 13.79 -0.44
C LYS A 54 1.28 12.30 -0.40
N ALA A 55 0.95 11.66 0.70
CA ALA A 55 0.86 10.22 0.83
C ALA A 55 -0.54 9.86 1.35
N TYR A 56 -1.06 8.73 0.89
CA TYR A 56 -2.39 8.23 1.26
C TYR A 56 -2.25 7.09 2.24
N THR A 57 -2.96 7.22 3.37
CA THR A 57 -3.02 6.18 4.38
C THR A 57 -4.04 5.13 3.94
N LEU A 58 -3.56 3.92 3.65
CA LEU A 58 -4.37 2.78 3.26
C LEU A 58 -4.39 1.74 4.40
N ASP A 59 -5.59 1.28 4.75
CA ASP A 59 -5.82 0.12 5.61
C ASP A 59 -6.14 -1.08 4.72
N ILE A 60 -5.15 -1.98 4.57
CA ILE A 60 -5.21 -3.16 3.71
C ILE A 60 -5.38 -4.37 4.60
N ARG A 61 -6.45 -5.14 4.38
CA ARG A 61 -6.80 -6.29 5.22
C ARG A 61 -7.22 -7.48 4.36
N ILE A 62 -6.74 -8.67 4.72
CA ILE A 62 -7.26 -9.92 4.14
C ILE A 62 -8.69 -10.13 4.65
N VAL A 63 -9.62 -10.24 3.72
CA VAL A 63 -11.02 -10.55 4.01
C VAL A 63 -11.08 -11.95 4.63
N GLY A 64 -11.99 -12.16 5.59
CA GLY A 64 -12.16 -13.45 6.27
C GLY A 64 -11.21 -13.70 7.45
N SER A 65 -10.03 -13.08 7.51
CA SER A 65 -9.10 -13.25 8.64
C SER A 65 -9.70 -12.77 9.97
N LYS A 66 -9.73 -13.63 11.00
CA LYS A 66 -10.36 -13.30 12.29
C LYS A 66 -9.44 -13.48 13.50
N LYS A 67 -8.55 -14.47 13.51
CA LYS A 67 -7.77 -14.85 14.69
C LYS A 67 -6.28 -15.13 14.37
N PRO A 68 -5.46 -14.09 14.08
CA PRO A 68 -5.73 -12.67 14.15
C PRO A 68 -6.23 -12.07 12.83
N VAL A 69 -6.78 -10.85 12.88
CA VAL A 69 -7.00 -10.06 11.67
C VAL A 69 -5.65 -9.73 11.03
N ILE A 70 -5.44 -10.18 9.79
CA ILE A 70 -4.24 -9.85 9.02
C ILE A 70 -4.44 -8.49 8.37
N LYS A 71 -3.65 -7.50 8.79
CA LYS A 71 -3.82 -6.10 8.41
C LYS A 71 -2.50 -5.34 8.29
N ARG A 72 -2.46 -4.39 7.36
CA ARG A 72 -1.39 -3.42 7.15
C ARG A 72 -1.98 -2.01 7.10
N ILE A 73 -1.43 -1.08 7.87
CA ILE A 73 -1.71 0.36 7.73
C ILE A 73 -0.46 1.02 7.17
N VAL A 74 -0.54 1.50 5.94
CA VAL A 74 0.60 1.99 5.16
C VAL A 74 0.29 3.36 4.56
N ASP A 75 1.24 4.28 4.67
CA ASP A 75 1.22 5.55 3.95
C ASP A 75 1.92 5.33 2.61
N VAL A 76 1.18 5.42 1.50
CA VAL A 76 1.68 5.18 0.13
C VAL A 76 1.81 6.51 -0.61
N PRO A 77 2.91 6.79 -1.32
CA PRO A 77 3.03 8.03 -2.09
C PRO A 77 1.86 8.23 -3.05
N SER A 78 1.26 9.42 -3.09
CA SER A 78 0.05 9.65 -3.90
C SER A 78 0.30 9.53 -5.40
N TRP A 79 1.55 9.68 -5.84
CA TRP A 79 1.97 9.53 -7.23
C TRP A 79 2.25 8.09 -7.64
N TYR A 80 2.13 7.11 -6.73
CA TYR A 80 2.26 5.71 -7.11
C TYR A 80 1.13 5.31 -8.04
N THR A 81 1.45 4.47 -9.03
CA THR A 81 0.46 3.82 -9.88
C THR A 81 -0.22 2.65 -9.16
N PHE A 82 -1.29 2.12 -9.73
CA PHE A 82 -1.91 0.89 -9.19
C PHE A 82 -1.00 -0.34 -9.39
N GLU A 83 -0.14 -0.35 -10.41
CA GLU A 83 0.95 -1.33 -10.55
C GLU A 83 1.94 -1.23 -9.36
N GLU A 84 2.31 0.00 -8.99
CA GLU A 84 3.19 0.21 -7.83
C GLU A 84 2.50 -0.13 -6.52
N LEU A 85 1.19 0.13 -6.39
CA LEU A 85 0.39 -0.32 -5.23
C LEU A 85 0.38 -1.86 -5.13
N HIS A 86 0.27 -2.57 -6.25
CA HIS A 86 0.39 -4.04 -6.25
C HIS A 86 1.72 -4.49 -5.65
N TYR A 87 2.85 -3.88 -6.06
CA TYR A 87 4.16 -4.19 -5.46
C TYR A 87 4.22 -3.86 -3.96
N VAL A 88 3.56 -2.79 -3.51
CA VAL A 88 3.44 -2.47 -2.07
C VAL A 88 2.70 -3.58 -1.33
N ILE A 89 1.59 -4.10 -1.89
CA ILE A 89 0.80 -5.18 -1.28
C ILE A 89 1.62 -6.46 -1.24
N GLN A 90 2.23 -6.88 -2.35
CA GLN A 90 3.10 -8.06 -2.42
C GLN A 90 4.20 -8.03 -1.36
N TYR A 91 4.87 -6.88 -1.20
CA TYR A 91 5.85 -6.69 -0.14
C TYR A 91 5.25 -6.77 1.27
N ALA A 92 4.08 -6.16 1.48
CA ALA A 92 3.45 -6.10 2.80
C ALA A 92 2.97 -7.47 3.30
N PHE A 93 2.61 -8.37 2.39
CA PHE A 93 2.17 -9.73 2.67
C PHE A 93 3.25 -10.79 2.41
N SER A 94 4.48 -10.36 2.11
CA SER A 94 5.64 -11.23 1.86
C SER A 94 5.44 -12.25 0.73
N TRP A 95 4.61 -11.90 -0.26
CA TRP A 95 4.34 -12.71 -1.45
C TRP A 95 5.34 -12.48 -2.58
N GLU A 96 5.32 -13.39 -3.55
CA GLU A 96 6.34 -13.49 -4.60
C GLU A 96 5.93 -12.90 -5.94
N ASN A 97 4.70 -12.39 -6.06
CA ASN A 97 4.15 -11.87 -7.30
C ASN A 97 4.21 -12.92 -8.43
N CYS A 98 3.81 -14.15 -8.13
CA CYS A 98 3.78 -15.28 -9.08
C CYS A 98 2.39 -15.59 -9.65
N HIS A 99 1.34 -14.92 -9.15
CA HIS A 99 -0.03 -15.08 -9.63
C HIS A 99 -0.61 -13.78 -10.19
N LEU A 100 -1.69 -13.93 -10.98
CA LEU A 100 -2.46 -12.79 -11.47
C LEU A 100 -3.19 -12.07 -10.33
N HIS A 101 -3.42 -10.77 -10.51
CA HIS A 101 -4.18 -9.94 -9.59
C HIS A 101 -5.20 -9.06 -10.31
N SER A 102 -6.10 -8.45 -9.54
CA SER A 102 -6.96 -7.39 -10.06
C SER A 102 -7.33 -6.38 -8.96
N PHE A 103 -7.58 -5.15 -9.39
CA PHE A 103 -8.13 -4.08 -8.56
C PHE A 103 -9.50 -3.68 -9.11
N VAL A 104 -10.50 -3.61 -8.24
CA VAL A 104 -11.86 -3.21 -8.62
C VAL A 104 -12.54 -2.38 -7.52
N PHE A 105 -13.14 -1.25 -7.89
CA PHE A 105 -14.11 -0.53 -7.07
C PHE A 105 -15.53 -0.97 -7.41
N TYR A 106 -16.34 -1.17 -6.38
CA TYR A 106 -17.73 -1.57 -6.54
C TYR A 106 -18.67 -0.53 -5.94
N ARG A 107 -19.77 -0.23 -6.64
CA ARG A 107 -20.90 0.50 -6.08
C ARG A 107 -21.75 -0.49 -5.28
N PRO A 108 -21.83 -0.34 -3.94
CA PRO A 108 -22.57 -1.29 -3.12
C PRO A 108 -24.05 -1.30 -3.51
N ARG A 109 -24.61 -2.50 -3.73
CA ARG A 109 -26.06 -2.63 -3.93
C ARG A 109 -26.75 -2.63 -2.56
N PRO A 110 -27.79 -1.80 -2.35
CA PRO A 110 -28.57 -1.83 -1.12
C PRO A 110 -29.06 -3.27 -0.84
N ARG A 111 -28.88 -3.74 0.41
CA ARG A 111 -29.32 -5.05 0.93
C ARG A 111 -28.47 -6.28 0.56
N CYS A 112 -27.39 -6.16 -0.21
CA CYS A 112 -26.52 -7.30 -0.45
C CYS A 112 -25.39 -7.37 0.58
N ARG A 113 -25.29 -8.50 1.30
CA ARG A 113 -24.29 -8.72 2.38
C ARG A 113 -23.03 -9.45 1.93
N ARG A 114 -22.95 -9.89 0.67
CA ARG A 114 -21.74 -10.49 0.09
C ARG A 114 -20.78 -9.39 -0.37
N ILE A 115 -19.48 -9.67 -0.39
CA ILE A 115 -18.48 -8.83 -1.04
C ILE A 115 -17.78 -9.72 -2.10
N PRO A 116 -17.60 -9.25 -3.33
CA PRO A 116 -18.15 -8.01 -3.87
C PRO A 116 -19.62 -8.18 -4.23
N ALA A 117 -20.52 -7.45 -3.57
CA ALA A 117 -21.90 -7.32 -4.01
C ALA A 117 -22.19 -5.88 -4.45
N GLY A 118 -21.86 -5.62 -5.71
CA GLY A 118 -22.01 -4.30 -6.29
C GLY A 118 -21.95 -4.34 -7.81
N LYS A 119 -22.21 -3.20 -8.44
CA LYS A 119 -21.82 -2.99 -9.83
C LYS A 119 -20.36 -2.52 -9.83
N GLU A 120 -19.52 -3.07 -10.71
CA GLU A 120 -18.17 -2.53 -10.93
C GLU A 120 -18.28 -1.07 -11.39
N ILE A 121 -17.44 -0.21 -10.83
CA ILE A 121 -17.35 1.20 -11.24
C ILE A 121 -16.05 1.40 -11.98
N ILE A 122 -14.94 0.99 -11.36
CA ILE A 122 -13.60 1.12 -11.93
C ILE A 122 -12.91 -0.23 -11.80
N ARG A 123 -12.33 -0.69 -12.90
CA ARG A 123 -11.45 -1.86 -12.94
C ARG A 123 -10.10 -1.44 -13.48
N PHE A 124 -9.03 -1.88 -12.82
CA PHE A 124 -7.68 -1.64 -13.29
C PHE A 124 -7.20 -2.84 -14.09
N LEU A 125 -6.90 -2.59 -15.36
CA LEU A 125 -6.38 -3.56 -16.31
C LEU A 125 -4.91 -3.80 -16.00
N PRO A 126 -4.50 -5.07 -15.78
CA PRO A 126 -3.10 -5.37 -15.51
C PRO A 126 -2.18 -5.04 -16.66
N HIS A 127 -0.90 -4.84 -16.35
CA HIS A 127 0.12 -4.45 -17.33
C HIS A 127 0.07 -5.30 -18.61
N GLY A 128 0.02 -4.64 -19.76
CA GLY A 128 0.08 -5.30 -21.06
C GLY A 128 -1.13 -6.19 -21.41
N LYS A 129 -2.13 -6.29 -20.53
CA LYS A 129 -3.40 -6.94 -20.87
C LYS A 129 -4.23 -6.01 -21.75
N ARG A 130 -5.19 -6.60 -22.46
CA ARG A 130 -6.18 -5.89 -23.28
C ARG A 130 -7.51 -5.90 -22.57
N GLU A 131 -8.30 -4.87 -22.81
CA GLU A 131 -9.68 -4.79 -22.35
C GLU A 131 -10.45 -6.02 -22.86
N ASP A 132 -11.25 -6.62 -21.97
CA ASP A 132 -12.16 -7.70 -22.36
C ASP A 132 -13.34 -7.07 -23.13
N PRO A 133 -13.58 -7.46 -24.41
CA PRO A 133 -14.71 -6.96 -25.20
C PRO A 133 -16.09 -7.23 -24.56
N TRP A 134 -16.17 -8.15 -23.60
CA TRP A 134 -17.38 -8.51 -22.88
C TRP A 134 -17.53 -7.78 -21.54
N SER A 135 -16.64 -6.82 -21.23
CA SER A 135 -16.76 -5.99 -20.03
C SER A 135 -18.06 -5.18 -20.04
N ASP A 136 -18.61 -4.90 -18.85
CA ASP A 136 -19.76 -4.00 -18.72
C ASP A 136 -19.37 -2.60 -19.23
N PRO A 137 -20.07 -2.05 -20.25
CA PRO A 137 -19.70 -0.79 -20.88
C PRO A 137 -19.76 0.42 -19.95
N ASP A 138 -20.45 0.29 -18.81
CA ASP A 138 -20.51 1.33 -17.79
C ASP A 138 -19.36 1.24 -16.77
N THR A 139 -18.46 0.25 -16.90
CA THR A 139 -17.27 0.12 -16.04
C THR A 139 -16.12 0.91 -16.65
N THR A 140 -15.59 1.86 -15.89
CA THR A 140 -14.38 2.60 -16.23
C THR A 140 -13.18 1.65 -16.18
N ILE A 141 -12.51 1.44 -17.31
CA ILE A 141 -11.28 0.63 -17.39
C ILE A 141 -10.06 1.54 -17.39
N LEU A 142 -9.17 1.35 -16.42
CA LEU A 142 -7.93 2.10 -16.26
C LEU A 142 -6.73 1.18 -16.37
N LYS A 143 -5.65 1.61 -17.01
CA LYS A 143 -4.40 0.84 -17.02
C LYS A 143 -3.66 1.04 -15.70
N GLU A 144 -3.34 -0.05 -15.01
CA GLU A 144 -2.72 0.03 -13.69
C GLU A 144 -1.32 0.67 -13.72
N GLU A 145 -0.61 0.58 -14.84
CA GLU A 145 0.72 1.15 -15.03
C GLU A 145 0.70 2.66 -15.29
N VAL A 146 -0.48 3.25 -15.47
CA VAL A 146 -0.66 4.70 -15.75
C VAL A 146 -1.49 5.39 -14.67
N ALA A 147 -2.60 4.77 -14.25
CA ALA A 147 -3.49 5.37 -13.27
C ALA A 147 -2.77 5.48 -11.92
N THR A 148 -2.72 6.68 -11.37
CA THR A 148 -2.12 6.95 -10.07
C THR A 148 -3.14 6.92 -8.95
N LEU A 149 -2.67 6.73 -7.71
CA LEU A 149 -3.52 6.88 -6.54
C LEU A 149 -4.12 8.29 -6.48
N ALA A 150 -3.38 9.34 -6.87
CA ALA A 150 -3.87 10.72 -6.88
C ALA A 150 -5.02 10.93 -7.87
N ASP A 151 -5.04 10.22 -9.00
CA ASP A 151 -6.14 10.28 -9.97
C ASP A 151 -7.46 9.77 -9.39
N VAL A 152 -7.39 8.85 -8.42
CA VAL A 152 -8.57 8.16 -7.85
C VAL A 152 -8.92 8.67 -6.46
N TYR A 153 -7.96 8.73 -5.55
CA TYR A 153 -8.19 9.10 -4.15
C TYR A 153 -8.09 10.60 -3.89
N GLY A 154 -7.35 11.36 -4.71
CA GLY A 154 -7.18 12.79 -4.51
C GLY A 154 -8.47 13.56 -4.79
N GLU A 155 -8.79 14.57 -3.98
CA GLU A 155 -10.01 15.38 -4.13
C GLU A 155 -10.14 16.03 -5.53
N ALA A 156 -9.02 16.41 -6.13
CA ALA A 156 -8.94 16.94 -7.50
C ALA A 156 -8.64 15.84 -8.56
N GLY A 157 -8.65 14.57 -8.14
CA GLY A 157 -8.37 13.42 -8.99
C GLY A 157 -9.47 13.20 -10.02
N LYS A 158 -9.08 12.81 -11.24
CA LYS A 158 -9.98 12.62 -12.37
C LYS A 158 -11.16 11.68 -12.08
N TYR A 159 -10.94 10.66 -11.25
CA TYR A 159 -11.90 9.59 -10.97
C TYR A 159 -12.44 9.66 -9.52
N HIS A 160 -12.14 10.72 -8.78
CA HIS A 160 -12.52 10.86 -7.37
C HIS A 160 -14.03 10.74 -7.15
N SER A 161 -14.82 11.44 -7.96
CA SER A 161 -16.28 11.46 -7.87
C SER A 161 -16.94 10.11 -8.18
N GLU A 162 -16.24 9.21 -8.89
CA GLU A 162 -16.73 7.84 -9.17
C GLU A 162 -16.63 6.94 -7.94
N VAL A 163 -15.60 7.15 -7.12
CA VAL A 163 -15.30 6.33 -5.92
C VAL A 163 -15.79 6.98 -4.63
N GLU A 164 -16.21 8.24 -4.65
CA GLU A 164 -16.80 8.93 -3.51
C GLU A 164 -18.28 8.58 -3.34
N SER A 165 -18.69 8.29 -2.10
CA SER A 165 -20.07 8.08 -1.73
C SER A 165 -20.33 8.52 -0.29
N ARG A 166 -21.32 9.42 -0.11
CA ARG A 166 -21.71 9.95 1.22
C ARG A 166 -20.51 10.45 2.02
N ASP A 167 -19.68 11.29 1.39
CA ASP A 167 -18.47 11.88 1.98
C ASP A 167 -17.42 10.86 2.45
N THR A 168 -17.44 9.65 1.86
CA THR A 168 -16.46 8.60 2.11
C THR A 168 -16.00 7.98 0.80
N ILE A 169 -14.74 7.55 0.74
CA ILE A 169 -14.25 6.79 -0.41
C ILE A 169 -14.64 5.33 -0.27
N LEU A 170 -15.24 4.78 -1.32
CA LEU A 170 -15.58 3.37 -1.41
C LEU A 170 -14.32 2.51 -1.26
N PRO A 171 -14.40 1.35 -0.59
CA PRO A 171 -13.24 0.48 -0.48
C PRO A 171 -12.89 -0.14 -1.84
N LEU A 172 -11.60 -0.24 -2.10
CA LEU A 172 -11.05 -0.96 -3.24
C LEU A 172 -10.90 -2.44 -2.88
N ILE A 173 -11.32 -3.32 -3.79
CA ILE A 173 -11.07 -4.76 -3.69
C ILE A 173 -9.81 -5.07 -4.48
N TYR A 174 -8.81 -5.64 -3.82
CA TYR A 174 -7.63 -6.22 -4.46
C TYR A 174 -7.69 -7.73 -4.32
N LEU A 175 -7.76 -8.42 -5.45
CA LEU A 175 -7.76 -9.87 -5.52
C LEU A 175 -6.40 -10.33 -6.01
N TYR A 176 -5.74 -11.21 -5.25
CA TYR A 176 -4.50 -11.88 -5.64
C TYR A 176 -4.72 -13.38 -5.71
N ASP A 177 -4.07 -14.01 -6.69
CA ASP A 177 -4.21 -15.43 -7.02
C ASP A 177 -5.66 -15.85 -7.28
N PHE A 178 -6.01 -15.97 -8.55
CA PHE A 178 -7.37 -16.37 -8.94
C PHE A 178 -7.68 -17.84 -8.65
N GLY A 179 -6.67 -18.66 -8.33
CA GLY A 179 -6.86 -20.03 -7.86
C GLY A 179 -7.31 -20.08 -6.40
N GLU A 180 -6.66 -19.30 -5.53
CA GLU A 180 -6.87 -19.31 -4.07
C GLU A 180 -7.80 -18.19 -3.55
N ASN A 181 -8.01 -17.19 -4.39
CA ASN A 181 -8.91 -16.06 -4.19
C ASN A 181 -8.57 -15.20 -2.95
N TRP A 182 -7.30 -14.78 -2.82
CA TRP A 182 -6.85 -13.91 -1.73
C TRP A 182 -7.40 -12.48 -1.89
N GLU A 183 -8.56 -12.25 -1.29
CA GLU A 183 -9.24 -10.96 -1.35
C GLU A 183 -8.78 -10.01 -0.24
N HIS A 184 -8.45 -8.79 -0.63
CA HIS A 184 -8.09 -7.71 0.27
C HIS A 184 -9.10 -6.59 0.15
N LEU A 185 -9.51 -6.09 1.31
CA LEU A 185 -10.25 -4.85 1.42
C LEU A 185 -9.26 -3.72 1.67
N VAL A 186 -9.05 -2.86 0.67
CA VAL A 186 -8.20 -1.68 0.74
C VAL A 186 -9.10 -0.47 1.04
N THR A 187 -8.95 0.08 2.25
CA THR A 187 -9.75 1.23 2.71
C THR A 187 -8.88 2.48 2.80
N PHE A 188 -9.31 3.55 2.11
CA PHE A 188 -8.70 4.86 2.27
C PHE A 188 -9.02 5.45 3.65
N LYS A 189 -7.98 5.86 4.39
CA LYS A 189 -8.11 6.44 5.74
C LYS A 189 -7.83 7.94 5.79
N GLY A 190 -7.36 8.52 4.70
CA GLY A 190 -7.02 9.94 4.60
C GLY A 190 -5.66 10.15 3.96
N GLU A 191 -5.25 11.40 3.95
CA GLU A 191 -4.00 11.86 3.36
C GLU A 191 -3.10 12.55 4.40
N LYS A 192 -1.79 12.54 4.12
CA LYS A 192 -0.75 13.22 4.91
C LYS A 192 0.31 13.76 3.99
N VAL A 193 1.22 14.59 4.50
CA VAL A 193 2.41 14.98 3.76
C VAL A 193 3.41 13.83 3.72
N ALA A 194 3.91 13.52 2.53
CA ALA A 194 4.83 12.41 2.29
C ALA A 194 6.16 12.66 3.00
N THR A 195 6.63 11.67 3.76
CA THR A 195 7.93 11.72 4.46
C THR A 195 9.03 10.96 3.71
N ALA A 196 8.67 10.20 2.68
CA ALA A 196 9.57 9.40 1.86
C ALA A 196 8.98 9.16 0.45
N ASP A 197 9.81 8.74 -0.50
CA ASP A 197 9.43 8.31 -1.85
C ASP A 197 9.18 6.79 -1.92
N ARG A 198 8.55 6.24 -0.87
CA ARG A 198 8.28 4.81 -0.69
C ARG A 198 7.16 4.61 0.34
N PRO A 199 6.50 3.43 0.39
CA PRO A 199 5.57 3.11 1.45
C PRO A 199 6.20 3.20 2.84
N ILE A 200 5.41 3.71 3.80
CA ILE A 200 5.76 3.74 5.22
C ILE A 200 4.68 3.01 6.03
N PHE A 201 5.05 1.89 6.65
CA PHE A 201 4.16 1.07 7.46
C PHE A 201 4.05 1.63 8.88
N SER A 202 2.84 1.98 9.29
CA SER A 202 2.54 2.46 10.65
C SER A 202 2.04 1.35 11.57
N LYS A 203 1.36 0.34 11.01
CA LYS A 203 0.89 -0.83 11.75
C LYS A 203 0.93 -2.08 10.86
N VAL A 204 1.39 -3.17 11.45
CA VAL A 204 1.46 -4.49 10.84
C VAL A 204 0.91 -5.48 11.86
N THR A 205 -0.03 -6.34 11.48
CA THR A 205 -0.73 -7.24 12.40
C THR A 205 -1.07 -8.54 11.69
N GLY A 206 -0.80 -9.68 12.32
CA GLY A 206 -1.02 -11.01 11.77
C GLY A 206 0.02 -11.39 10.71
N TYR A 207 0.49 -12.64 10.80
CA TYR A 207 1.31 -13.24 9.76
C TYR A 207 0.45 -13.43 8.50
N PRO A 208 0.96 -13.06 7.31
CA PRO A 208 0.23 -13.30 6.07
C PRO A 208 0.13 -14.83 5.80
N PRO A 209 -0.88 -15.33 5.09
CA PRO A 209 -0.82 -16.70 4.60
C PRO A 209 0.39 -16.84 3.66
N PRO A 210 1.11 -17.97 3.70
CA PRO A 210 2.15 -18.26 2.71
C PRO A 210 1.59 -18.19 1.28
N GLU A 211 2.49 -18.07 0.30
CA GLU A 211 2.13 -18.36 -1.10
C GLU A 211 1.59 -19.80 -1.21
N ASP A 212 0.60 -20.03 -2.08
CA ASP A 212 -0.01 -21.34 -2.35
C ASP A 212 -0.58 -22.06 -1.09
N ALA A 213 -1.15 -21.30 -0.15
CA ALA A 213 -1.63 -21.82 1.13
C ALA A 213 -3.06 -22.41 1.09
N GLY A 214 -3.67 -22.56 -0.08
CA GLY A 214 -4.97 -23.20 -0.28
C GLY A 214 -6.19 -22.30 -0.06
N GLY A 215 -6.02 -20.98 -0.03
CA GLY A 215 -7.11 -20.00 0.09
C GLY A 215 -7.75 -19.93 1.48
N TYR A 216 -9.02 -19.51 1.53
CA TYR A 216 -9.76 -19.13 2.76
C TYR A 216 -9.81 -20.17 3.89
N ASP A 217 -9.55 -21.45 3.60
CA ASP A 217 -9.55 -22.53 4.60
C ASP A 217 -8.25 -22.59 5.42
N TRP A 218 -7.32 -21.65 5.25
CA TRP A 218 -6.08 -21.58 6.04
C TRP A 218 -6.30 -21.21 7.52
N ASP A 219 -7.39 -20.48 7.84
CA ASP A 219 -7.74 -20.00 9.21
C ASP A 219 -8.77 -20.91 9.90
N SER A 220 -9.10 -22.08 9.33
CA SER A 220 -10.18 -22.98 9.84
C SER A 220 -9.70 -24.03 10.84
N ALA A 221 -8.44 -23.97 11.27
CA ALA A 221 -8.00 -24.67 12.46
C ALA A 221 -8.66 -24.05 13.70
N ASP A 222 -9.88 -24.49 14.02
CA ASP A 222 -10.49 -24.42 15.35
C ASP A 222 -9.73 -25.32 16.35
N ASP A 223 -8.40 -25.34 16.25
CA ASP A 223 -7.53 -26.16 17.07
C ASP A 223 -7.16 -25.31 18.28
N ASP A 224 -7.64 -25.72 19.46
CA ASP A 224 -7.24 -25.21 20.77
C ASP A 224 -5.70 -25.35 21.03
N GLU A 225 -4.93 -25.81 20.05
CA GLU A 225 -3.47 -25.77 20.01
C GLU A 225 -2.98 -24.59 19.17
N GLY A 226 -2.56 -23.52 19.85
CA GLY A 226 -2.11 -22.27 19.22
C GLY A 226 -1.25 -22.44 17.96
N ASP A 227 -1.73 -21.79 16.90
CA ASP A 227 -1.05 -21.40 15.66
C ASP A 227 0.16 -22.27 15.29
N ILE A 228 -0.12 -23.52 14.89
CA ILE A 228 0.87 -24.45 14.32
C ILE A 228 1.59 -23.80 13.13
N PHE A 229 0.93 -22.86 12.44
CA PHE A 229 1.47 -22.10 11.30
C PHE A 229 2.30 -20.88 11.69
N ALA A 230 2.14 -20.29 12.87
CA ALA A 230 3.05 -19.23 13.38
C ALA A 230 4.32 -19.78 14.01
N LYS A 231 4.34 -21.05 14.43
CA LYS A 231 5.58 -21.69 14.91
C LYS A 231 6.62 -21.72 13.78
N GLY A 232 7.66 -20.89 13.90
CA GLY A 232 8.75 -20.81 12.95
C GLY A 232 8.61 -19.73 11.87
N ARG A 233 7.55 -18.91 11.91
CA ARG A 233 7.42 -17.73 11.03
C ARG A 233 8.40 -16.64 11.46
N ASP A 234 9.00 -16.00 10.47
CA ASP A 234 9.97 -14.92 10.69
C ASP A 234 9.28 -13.71 11.36
N PRO A 235 9.63 -13.35 12.61
CA PRO A 235 9.05 -12.20 13.31
C PRO A 235 9.18 -10.88 12.54
N ASP A 236 10.13 -10.78 11.62
CA ASP A 236 10.31 -9.61 10.77
C ASP A 236 9.14 -9.40 9.79
N GLU A 237 8.35 -10.43 9.47
CA GLU A 237 7.15 -10.36 8.61
C GLU A 237 5.99 -9.59 9.27
N ILE A 238 6.05 -9.37 10.57
CA ILE A 238 5.06 -8.57 11.29
C ILE A 238 5.66 -7.32 11.94
N ASN A 239 6.93 -7.01 11.63
CA ASN A 239 7.66 -5.90 12.22
C ASN A 239 7.64 -4.66 11.28
N PRO A 240 6.89 -3.59 11.62
CA PRO A 240 6.86 -2.38 10.80
C PRO A 240 8.23 -1.71 10.69
N GLU A 241 9.13 -1.84 11.66
CA GLU A 241 10.46 -1.25 11.58
C GLU A 241 11.29 -1.93 10.50
N VAL A 242 11.21 -3.25 10.41
CA VAL A 242 11.91 -4.02 9.39
C VAL A 242 11.28 -3.82 8.02
N MET A 243 9.94 -3.77 7.93
CA MET A 243 9.26 -3.43 6.67
C MET A 243 9.64 -2.04 6.16
N ASN A 244 9.94 -1.10 7.06
CA ASN A 244 10.36 0.25 6.73
C ASN A 244 11.86 0.39 6.45
N ASP A 245 12.66 -0.68 6.46
CA ASP A 245 14.04 -0.62 5.99
C ASP A 245 14.10 -0.33 4.49
N GLU A 246 14.78 0.75 4.12
CA GLU A 246 14.84 1.24 2.75
C GLU A 246 15.51 0.25 1.81
N LYS A 247 16.58 -0.42 2.25
CA LYS A 247 17.30 -1.40 1.43
C LYS A 247 16.47 -2.66 1.21
N ARG A 248 15.74 -3.10 2.24
CA ARG A 248 14.81 -4.23 2.16
C ARG A 248 13.69 -3.92 1.15
N TRP A 249 13.07 -2.75 1.25
CA TRP A 249 12.08 -2.28 0.26
C TRP A 249 12.66 -2.23 -1.14
N GLU A 250 13.79 -1.55 -1.37
CA GLU A 250 14.38 -1.43 -2.71
C GLU A 250 14.71 -2.78 -3.35
N LYS A 251 15.22 -3.73 -2.55
CA LYS A 251 15.54 -5.08 -3.03
C LYS A 251 14.27 -5.81 -3.47
N ARG A 252 13.22 -5.79 -2.64
CA ARG A 252 11.95 -6.47 -2.92
C ARG A 252 11.18 -5.79 -4.05
N TYR A 253 11.11 -4.47 -4.05
CA TYR A 253 10.50 -3.68 -5.12
C TYR A 253 11.11 -4.02 -6.49
N LYS A 254 12.45 -4.01 -6.59
CA LYS A 254 13.16 -4.37 -7.83
C LYS A 254 12.92 -5.83 -8.26
N ALA A 255 12.71 -6.74 -7.31
CA ALA A 255 12.39 -8.13 -7.63
C ALA A 255 10.97 -8.25 -8.20
N CYS A 256 9.97 -7.72 -7.50
CA CYS A 256 8.58 -7.74 -7.95
C CYS A 256 8.40 -7.02 -9.29
N SER A 257 9.00 -5.83 -9.47
CA SER A 257 8.83 -5.03 -10.69
C SER A 257 9.43 -5.66 -11.95
N ARG A 258 10.29 -6.69 -11.80
CA ARG A 258 10.85 -7.47 -12.92
C ARG A 258 9.95 -8.64 -13.32
N MET A 259 9.10 -9.11 -12.41
CA MET A 259 8.18 -10.23 -12.60
C MET A 259 6.81 -9.69 -13.04
N ARG A 260 6.75 -9.14 -14.27
CA ARG A 260 5.49 -8.67 -14.86
C ARG A 260 4.72 -9.87 -15.42
N LEU A 261 3.53 -10.13 -14.89
CA LEU A 261 2.64 -11.25 -15.26
C LEU A 261 1.49 -10.82 -16.18
#